data_AF-A0A2L2YKH5-F1
#
_entry.id   AF-A0A2L2YKH5-F1
#
_cell.length_a   1.000
_cell.length_b   1.000
_cell.length_c   1.000
_cell.angle_alpha   90.00
_cell.angle_beta   90.00
_cell.angle_gamma   90.00
#
_symmetry.space_group_name_H-M   'P 1'
#
loop_
_entity.id
_entity.type
_entity.pdbx_description
1 polymer ?
#
loop_
_entity_poly.entity_id
_entity_poly.type
_entity_poly.pdbx_seq_one_letter_code
_entity_poly.pdbx_strand_id
1 'polypeptide(L)' 'QVVPIPYPFNYLSESEDCGRSTHQESSYGSGKVTGTYSINNIEGHSRLVEYVADENGLRAIVKSNEP' A
#
# COMPACT_ATOMS: atom_id res chain seq x y z
N GLN A 1 -19.85 0.14 19.05
CA GLN A 1 -18.90 0.06 17.93
C GLN A 1 -17.57 -0.39 18.48
N VAL A 2 -17.01 -1.48 17.97
CA VAL A 2 -15.64 -1.89 18.33
C VAL A 2 -14.69 -0.91 17.66
N VAL A 3 -13.90 -0.21 18.46
CA VAL A 3 -12.85 0.71 18.01
C VAL A 3 -11.65 -0.18 17.65
N PRO A 4 -11.17 -0.20 16.39
CA PRO A 4 -10.03 -1.03 16.01
C PRO A 4 -8.79 -0.67 16.81
N ILE A 5 -7.99 -1.66 17.20
CA ILE A 5 -6.69 -1.41 17.81
C ILE A 5 -5.76 -0.87 16.71
N PRO A 6 -5.15 0.32 16.88
CA PRO A 6 -4.18 0.84 15.93
C PRO A 6 -3.03 -0.15 15.73
N TYR A 7 -2.57 -0.28 14.49
CA TYR A 7 -1.40 -1.11 14.18
C TYR A 7 -0.56 -0.45 13.08
N PRO A 8 0.77 -0.60 13.16
CA PRO A 8 1.64 -0.47 12.01
C PRO A 8 1.83 -1.83 11.33
N PHE A 9 1.91 -1.83 10.01
CA PHE A 9 2.30 -3.00 9.22
C PHE A 9 3.27 -2.57 8.13
N ASN A 10 4.29 -3.39 7.85
CA ASN A 10 5.15 -3.19 6.69
C ASN A 10 5.80 -4.50 6.24
N TYR A 11 6.12 -4.57 4.94
CA TYR A 11 7.06 -5.55 4.41
C TYR A 11 7.82 -5.00 3.20
N LEU A 12 8.92 -5.68 2.91
CA LEU A 12 9.66 -5.60 1.67
C LEU A 12 9.91 -7.03 1.20
N SER A 13 9.62 -7.30 -0.06
CA SER A 13 9.87 -8.61 -0.70
C SER A 13 10.56 -8.40 -2.03
N GLU A 14 11.60 -9.20 -2.26
CA GLU A 14 12.40 -9.20 -3.48
C GLU A 14 12.31 -10.59 -4.10
N SER A 15 12.16 -10.67 -5.42
CA SER A 15 12.19 -11.91 -6.19
C SER A 15 13.58 -12.17 -6.74
N GLU A 16 13.88 -13.43 -7.07
CA GLU A 16 15.15 -13.82 -7.71
C GLU A 16 15.43 -13.05 -9.00
N ASP A 17 14.38 -12.69 -9.76
CA ASP A 17 14.52 -11.98 -11.02
C ASP A 17 14.65 -10.44 -10.87
N CYS A 18 14.99 -9.90 -9.69
CA CYS A 18 15.08 -8.45 -9.40
C CYS A 18 13.73 -7.69 -9.33
N GLY A 19 12.60 -8.37 -9.36
CA GLY A 19 11.32 -7.80 -8.95
C GLY A 19 11.32 -7.42 -7.46
N ARG A 20 10.58 -6.36 -7.11
CA ARG A 20 10.47 -5.90 -5.72
C ARG A 20 9.07 -5.39 -5.43
N SER A 21 8.55 -5.74 -4.26
CA SER A 21 7.30 -5.19 -3.72
C SER A 21 7.50 -4.64 -2.30
N THR A 22 6.76 -3.59 -1.98
CA THR A 22 6.73 -3.02 -0.62
C THR A 22 5.30 -2.69 -0.23
N HIS A 23 5.03 -2.78 1.07
CA HIS A 23 3.78 -2.32 1.66
C HIS A 23 4.11 -1.64 2.99
N GLN A 24 3.52 -0.48 3.23
CA GLN A 24 3.47 0.15 4.53
C GLN A 24 2.03 0.56 4.81
N GLU A 25 1.52 0.22 5.98
CA GLU A 25 0.17 0.54 6.41
C GLU A 25 0.14 1.00 7.87
N SER A 26 -0.77 1.92 8.16
CA SER A 26 -1.07 2.37 9.51
C SER A 26 -2.58 2.44 9.69
N SER A 27 -3.07 1.74 10.71
CA SER A 27 -4.46 1.83 11.16
C SER A 27 -4.56 2.76 12.36
N TYR A 28 -5.62 3.56 12.39
CA TYR A 28 -5.95 4.47 13.48
C TYR A 28 -7.16 3.93 14.24
N GLY A 29 -7.28 4.30 15.53
CA GLY A 29 -8.38 3.86 16.37
C GLY A 29 -9.76 4.27 15.86
N SER A 30 -9.85 5.27 14.98
CA SER A 30 -11.09 5.66 14.31
C SER A 30 -11.58 4.67 13.24
N GLY A 31 -10.80 3.64 12.90
CA GLY A 31 -11.04 2.77 11.75
C GLY A 31 -10.52 3.32 10.43
N LYS A 32 -9.87 4.49 10.44
CA LYS A 32 -9.11 4.99 9.29
C LYS A 32 -7.86 4.13 9.08
N VAL A 33 -7.55 3.81 7.84
CA VAL A 33 -6.32 3.15 7.42
C VAL A 33 -5.66 3.99 6.33
N THR A 34 -4.34 4.15 6.39
CA THR A 34 -3.55 4.78 5.34
C THR A 34 -2.36 3.91 5.00
N GLY A 35 -1.94 3.89 3.75
CA GLY A 35 -0.75 3.14 3.39
C GLY A 35 -0.22 3.44 2.00
N THR A 36 0.90 2.80 1.71
CA THR A 36 1.55 2.78 0.42
C THR A 36 1.82 1.34 -0.01
N TYR A 37 1.65 1.08 -1.29
CA TYR A 37 2.02 -0.18 -1.91
C TYR A 37 2.87 0.09 -3.15
N SER A 38 3.96 -0.65 -3.34
CA SER A 38 4.76 -0.57 -4.55
C SER A 38 5.03 -1.93 -5.17
N ILE A 39 5.05 -2.00 -6.49
CA ILE A 39 5.66 -3.09 -7.26
C ILE A 39 6.59 -2.47 -8.30
N ASN A 40 7.75 -3.08 -8.47
CA ASN A 40 8.59 -2.93 -9.66
C ASN A 40 8.90 -4.32 -10.20
N ASN A 41 8.80 -4.50 -11.51
CA ASN A 41 9.13 -5.76 -12.18
C ASN A 41 10.39 -5.62 -13.04
N ILE A 42 10.79 -6.74 -13.62
CA ILE A 42 12.03 -6.91 -14.40
C ILE A 42 11.99 -6.19 -15.75
N GLU A 43 10.78 -5.91 -16.24
CA GLU A 43 10.52 -5.22 -17.51
C GLU A 43 10.58 -3.70 -17.33
N GLY A 44 10.85 -3.21 -16.11
CA GLY A 44 10.88 -1.78 -15.78
C GLY A 44 9.51 -1.19 -15.49
N HIS A 45 8.45 -2.02 -15.40
CA HIS A 45 7.14 -1.57 -14.95
C HIS A 45 7.15 -1.28 -13.46
N SER A 46 6.48 -0.20 -13.09
CA SER A 46 6.39 0.32 -11.74
C SER A 46 4.96 0.72 -11.43
N ARG A 47 4.54 0.44 -10.20
CA ARG A 47 3.31 0.95 -9.60
C ARG A 47 3.64 1.44 -8.20
N LEU A 48 3.19 2.65 -7.89
CA LEU A 48 3.08 3.16 -6.53
C LEU A 48 1.62 3.52 -6.29
N VAL A 49 1.03 2.94 -5.25
CA VAL A 49 -0.33 3.21 -4.82
C VAL A 49 -0.26 3.85 -3.44
N GLU A 50 -0.74 5.07 -3.33
CA GLU A 50 -0.97 5.75 -2.05
C GLU A 50 -2.46 5.70 -1.75
N TYR A 51 -2.87 5.25 -0.57
CA TYR A 51 -4.29 5.06 -0.26
C TYR A 51 -4.71 5.52 1.13
N VAL A 52 -6.00 5.85 1.23
CA VAL A 52 -6.75 6.04 2.47
C VAL A 52 -8.04 5.24 2.40
N ALA A 53 -8.36 4.52 3.47
CA ALA A 53 -9.64 3.86 3.68
C ALA A 53 -10.26 4.41 4.97
N ASP A 54 -11.47 4.95 4.88
CA ASP A 54 -12.25 5.47 6.01
C ASP A 54 -13.75 5.44 5.69
N GLU A 55 -14.55 6.20 6.43
CA GLU A 55 -16.00 6.31 6.25
C GLU A 55 -16.42 6.74 4.84
N ASN A 56 -15.56 7.43 4.09
CA ASN A 56 -15.82 7.85 2.72
C ASN A 56 -15.33 6.80 1.69
N GLY A 57 -15.07 5.56 2.12
CA GLY A 57 -14.61 4.45 1.28
C GLY A 57 -13.10 4.42 1.05
N LEU A 58 -12.65 3.56 0.14
CA LEU A 58 -11.26 3.47 -0.31
C LEU A 58 -11.00 4.51 -1.41
N ARG A 59 -9.96 5.32 -1.23
CA ARG A 59 -9.49 6.30 -2.22
C ARG A 59 -8.00 6.14 -2.40
N ALA A 60 -7.56 6.05 -3.66
CA ALA A 60 -6.17 5.77 -4.00
C ALA A 60 -5.66 6.70 -5.10
N ILE A 61 -4.38 7.04 -5.03
CA ILE A 61 -3.61 7.67 -6.10
C ILE A 61 -2.66 6.62 -6.64
N VAL A 62 -2.77 6.31 -7.93
CA VAL A 62 -1.90 5.36 -8.61
C VAL A 62 -0.93 6.13 -9.49
N LYS A 63 0.36 5.90 -9.27
CA LYS A 63 1.45 6.36 -10.15
C LYS A 63 2.02 5.12 -10.81
N SER A 64 1.86 5.01 -12.13
CA SER A 64 2.37 3.87 -12.91
C SER A 64 2.91 4.34 -14.26
N ASN A 65 3.86 3.58 -14.80
CA ASN A 65 4.42 3.74 -16.14
C ASN A 65 3.98 2.62 -17.11
N GLU A 66 3.01 1.80 -16.71
CA GLU A 66 2.41 0.81 -17.61
C GLU A 66 1.46 1.51 -18.62
N PRO A 67 1.38 1.00 -19.86
CA PRO A 67 0.55 1.56 -20.93
C PRO A 67 -0.96 1.35 -20.74
#